data_AF-A0A5D3BR08-F1
#
_entry.id   AF-A0A5D3BR08-F1
#
_cell.length_a   1.000
_cell.length_b   1.000
_cell.length_c   1.000
_cell.angle_alpha   90.00
_cell.angle_beta   90.00
_cell.angle_gamma   90.00
#
_symmetry.space_group_name_H-M   'P 1'
#
loop_
_entity.id
_entity.type
_entity.pdbx_description
1 polymer ?
#
loop_
_entity_poly.entity_id
_entity_poly.type
_entity_poly.pdbx_seq_one_letter_code
_entity_poly.pdbx_strand_id
1 'polypeptide(L)'
;MPRLEARWFIDNVYRTKPDSNPVLLDLAKLDFNIVQSIHQNDLKDVSRWWNSTGLGEKLEFARDRLMANFFWSVGMGCEPHLQYLRTMSTKIASFITIVDDVYDVYGTLDELELFTDAVERWNIGAIDSLPNYMQICFIALHNTINDMAFDAIKDHGVNVIPYLRKMEEAKRGEVAKSIQCYMNDTGASEQEARRYLKDFIMESWKKLNEEVQTLNNSPLLSKSFIEIALNVARISHTVYQHRDGHTVEDHETKDRVLSLFIKPA
;
A
#
# COMPACT_ATOMS: atom_id res chain seq x y z
N MET A 1 -5.36 11.41 4.86
CA MET A 1 -4.26 10.67 5.54
C MET A 1 -3.69 11.55 6.67
N PRO A 2 -3.57 11.10 7.94
CA PRO A 2 -3.26 11.96 9.08
C PRO A 2 -2.01 12.83 8.92
N ARG A 3 -0.96 12.30 8.30
CA ARG A 3 0.29 13.02 8.13
C ARG A 3 0.20 14.19 7.13
N LEU A 4 -0.56 14.02 6.04
CA LEU A 4 -0.86 15.11 5.10
C LEU A 4 -1.74 16.18 5.75
N GLU A 5 -2.74 15.76 6.52
CA GLU A 5 -3.63 16.68 7.26
C GLU A 5 -2.84 17.51 8.27
N ALA A 6 -1.92 16.88 9.01
CA ALA A 6 -1.04 17.58 9.94
C ALA A 6 -0.21 18.65 9.22
N ARG A 7 0.36 18.31 8.05
CA ARG A 7 1.13 19.27 7.25
C ARG A 7 0.28 20.45 6.80
N TRP A 8 -0.88 20.16 6.21
CA TRP A 8 -1.80 21.19 5.74
C TRP A 8 -2.28 22.10 6.88
N PHE A 9 -2.59 21.51 8.03
CA PHE A 9 -3.06 22.23 9.21
C PHE A 9 -1.98 23.16 9.78
N ILE A 10 -0.73 22.72 9.88
CA ILE A 10 0.41 23.55 10.32
C ILE A 10 0.55 24.77 9.41
N ASP A 11 0.58 24.56 8.09
CA ASP A 11 0.94 25.61 7.13
C ASP A 11 -0.19 26.62 6.88
N ASN A 12 -1.43 26.15 6.82
CA ASN A 12 -2.56 26.93 6.31
C ASN A 12 -3.55 27.35 7.39
N VAL A 13 -3.66 26.60 8.50
CA VAL A 13 -4.69 26.82 9.51
C VAL A 13 -4.09 27.32 10.82
N TYR A 14 -3.23 26.54 11.45
CA TYR A 14 -2.75 26.86 12.80
C TYR A 14 -1.86 28.10 12.79
N ARG A 15 -0.95 28.22 11.83
CA ARG A 15 -0.07 29.40 11.71
C ARG A 15 -0.82 30.73 11.50
N THR A 16 -1.99 30.69 10.85
CA THR A 16 -2.76 31.90 10.50
C THR A 16 -3.79 32.29 11.56
N LYS A 17 -3.99 31.44 12.58
CA LYS A 17 -4.94 31.70 13.65
C LYS A 17 -4.46 32.82 14.58
N PRO A 18 -5.34 33.79 14.93
CA PRO A 18 -5.00 34.88 15.84
C PRO A 18 -4.58 34.43 17.24
N ASP A 19 -5.10 33.29 17.70
CA ASP A 19 -4.87 32.69 19.01
C ASP A 19 -3.84 31.56 18.97
N SER A 20 -3.07 31.44 17.89
CA SER A 20 -2.05 30.41 17.75
C SER A 20 -0.94 30.55 18.80
N ASN A 21 -0.59 29.42 19.43
CA ASN A 21 0.51 29.38 20.38
C ASN A 21 1.82 29.14 19.61
N PRO A 22 2.79 30.07 19.64
CA PRO A 22 4.04 29.94 18.88
C PRO A 22 4.84 28.71 19.29
N VAL A 23 4.83 28.33 20.58
CA VAL A 23 5.55 27.15 21.08
C VAL A 23 4.97 25.86 20.50
N LEU A 24 3.64 25.77 20.38
CA LEU A 24 2.99 24.60 19.78
C LEU A 24 3.23 24.54 18.27
N LEU A 25 3.27 25.69 17.59
CA LEU A 25 3.58 25.74 16.16
C LEU A 25 5.02 25.28 15.89
N ASP A 26 5.98 25.76 16.67
CA ASP A 26 7.40 25.38 16.52
C ASP A 26 7.60 23.91 16.85
N LEU A 27 6.96 23.40 17.91
CA LEU A 27 6.98 21.98 18.24
C LEU A 27 6.41 21.11 17.11
N ALA A 28 5.26 21.49 16.55
CA ALA A 28 4.62 20.75 15.46
C ALA A 28 5.50 20.71 14.20
N LYS A 29 6.17 21.81 13.86
CA LYS A 29 7.12 21.86 12.74
C LYS A 29 8.36 21.01 12.99
N LEU A 30 8.91 21.08 14.20
CA LEU A 30 10.09 20.31 14.58
C LEU A 30 9.78 18.81 14.53
N ASP A 31 8.68 18.37 15.14
CA ASP A 31 8.20 17.00 15.04
C ASP A 31 7.99 16.60 13.57
N PHE A 32 7.38 17.49 12.78
CA PHE A 32 7.18 17.21 11.37
C PHE A 32 8.50 16.93 10.65
N ASN A 33 9.49 17.79 10.83
CA ASN A 33 10.78 17.67 10.16
C ASN A 33 11.60 16.46 10.65
N ILE A 34 11.52 16.11 11.95
CA ILE A 34 12.16 14.90 12.50
C ILE A 34 11.58 13.64 11.87
N VAL A 35 10.25 13.52 11.86
CA VAL A 35 9.57 12.34 11.29
C VAL A 35 9.78 12.26 9.78
N GLN A 36 9.80 13.40 9.08
CA GLN A 36 10.15 13.44 7.65
C GLN A 36 11.56 12.88 7.39
N SER A 37 12.54 13.24 8.23
CA SER A 37 13.90 12.72 8.11
C SER A 37 13.98 11.19 8.31
N ILE A 38 13.18 10.66 9.24
CA ILE A 38 13.05 9.20 9.43
C ILE A 38 12.48 8.55 8.16
N HIS A 39 11.40 9.07 7.61
CA HIS A 39 10.80 8.54 6.38
C HIS A 39 11.77 8.62 5.19
N GLN A 40 12.58 9.67 5.09
CA GLN A 40 13.62 9.75 4.05
C GLN A 40 14.69 8.66 4.19
N ASN A 41 15.02 8.26 5.42
CA ASN A 41 15.96 7.16 5.64
C ASN A 41 15.34 5.81 5.30
N ASP A 42 14.09 5.57 5.72
CA ASP A 42 13.33 4.38 5.33
C ASP A 42 13.23 4.27 3.80
N LEU A 43 12.98 5.40 3.11
CA LEU A 43 12.93 5.46 1.66
C LEU A 43 14.27 5.07 1.00
N LYS A 44 15.40 5.52 1.56
CA LYS A 44 16.73 5.11 1.07
C LYS A 44 16.94 3.61 1.25
N ASP A 45 16.47 3.04 2.35
CA ASP A 45 16.61 1.61 2.63
C ASP A 45 15.80 0.77 1.64
N VAL A 46 14.52 1.11 1.41
CA VAL A 46 13.70 0.42 0.40
C VAL A 46 14.20 0.65 -1.02
N SER A 47 14.78 1.82 -1.32
CA SER A 47 15.40 2.09 -2.62
C SER A 47 16.64 1.23 -2.86
N ARG A 48 17.52 1.07 -1.86
CA ARG A 48 18.66 0.14 -1.97
C ARG A 48 18.18 -1.29 -2.16
N TRP A 49 17.15 -1.71 -1.45
CA TRP A 49 16.53 -3.02 -1.66
C TRP A 49 16.01 -3.17 -3.09
N TRP A 50 15.19 -2.24 -3.57
CA TRP A 50 14.62 -2.26 -4.93
C TRP A 50 15.71 -2.41 -5.99
N ASN A 51 16.75 -1.57 -5.92
CA ASN A 51 17.88 -1.62 -6.84
C ASN A 51 18.63 -2.97 -6.75
N SER A 52 18.79 -3.53 -5.54
CA SER A 52 19.45 -4.83 -5.37
C SER A 52 18.68 -6.01 -5.98
N THR A 53 17.37 -5.89 -6.12
CA THR A 53 16.56 -6.94 -6.78
C THR A 53 16.77 -6.96 -8.30
N GLY A 54 17.13 -5.81 -8.89
CA GLY A 54 17.20 -5.62 -10.35
C GLY A 54 15.85 -5.77 -11.05
N LEU A 55 14.72 -5.79 -10.33
CA LEU A 55 13.40 -6.01 -10.91
C LEU A 55 13.00 -4.90 -11.88
N GLY A 56 13.27 -3.63 -11.54
CA GLY A 56 12.96 -2.50 -12.42
C GLY A 56 13.71 -2.52 -13.76
N GLU A 57 14.91 -3.11 -13.80
CA GLU A 57 15.69 -3.25 -15.04
C GLU A 57 15.32 -4.53 -15.81
N LYS A 58 15.02 -5.62 -15.10
CA LYS A 58 14.75 -6.92 -15.73
C LYS A 58 13.30 -7.10 -16.17
N LEU A 59 12.38 -6.36 -15.56
CA LEU A 59 10.95 -6.41 -15.83
C LEU A 59 10.49 -5.04 -16.36
N GLU A 60 11.07 -4.60 -17.49
CA GLU A 60 10.79 -3.28 -18.09
C GLU A 60 9.31 -3.06 -18.45
N PHE A 61 8.53 -4.14 -18.58
CA PHE A 61 7.09 -4.07 -18.80
C PHE A 61 6.31 -3.63 -17.54
N ALA A 62 6.86 -3.90 -16.35
CA ALA A 62 6.22 -3.60 -15.08
C ALA A 62 6.47 -2.14 -14.68
N ARG A 63 5.46 -1.51 -14.09
CA ARG A 63 5.52 -0.11 -13.66
C ARG A 63 6.47 0.03 -12.47
N ASP A 64 7.49 0.88 -12.59
CA ASP A 64 8.28 1.29 -11.41
C ASP A 64 7.46 2.29 -10.57
N ARG A 65 6.95 1.79 -9.45
CA ARG A 65 6.09 2.52 -8.51
C ARG A 65 6.63 2.56 -7.10
N LEU A 66 7.95 2.41 -6.90
CA LEU A 66 8.54 2.35 -5.56
C LEU A 66 8.15 3.55 -4.68
N MET A 67 8.16 4.76 -5.24
CA MET A 67 7.76 5.98 -4.50
C MET A 67 6.28 5.98 -4.10
N ALA A 68 5.39 5.51 -4.99
CA ALA A 68 3.97 5.39 -4.69
C ALA A 68 3.73 4.32 -3.63
N ASN A 69 4.37 3.16 -3.76
CA ASN A 69 4.34 2.07 -2.78
C ASN A 69 4.82 2.53 -1.40
N PHE A 70 5.90 3.33 -1.35
CA PHE A 70 6.40 3.90 -0.12
C PHE A 70 5.43 4.92 0.49
N PHE A 71 4.84 5.80 -0.34
CA PHE A 71 3.82 6.75 0.09
C PHE A 71 2.61 6.05 0.71
N TRP A 72 2.15 4.95 0.11
CA TRP A 72 1.12 4.08 0.68
C TRP A 72 1.48 3.58 2.07
N SER A 73 2.71 3.07 2.24
CA SER A 73 3.19 2.52 3.51
C SER A 73 3.22 3.57 4.63
N VAL A 74 3.63 4.80 4.33
CA VAL A 74 3.61 5.93 5.27
C VAL A 74 2.17 6.31 5.61
N GLY A 75 1.24 6.13 4.67
CA GLY A 75 -0.18 6.32 4.89
C GLY A 75 -0.81 5.30 5.83
N MET A 76 -0.29 4.07 5.85
CA MET A 76 -0.70 3.02 6.80
C MET A 76 -0.16 3.28 8.20
N GLY A 77 1.11 3.68 8.32
CA GLY A 77 1.77 3.95 9.61
C GLY A 77 2.90 4.98 9.47
N CYS A 78 2.64 6.20 9.94
CA CYS A 78 3.59 7.31 9.83
C CYS A 78 4.50 7.47 11.07
N GLU A 79 4.18 6.78 12.15
CA GLU A 79 4.85 6.86 13.43
C GLU A 79 6.29 6.32 13.34
N PRO A 80 7.29 6.98 13.96
CA PRO A 80 8.70 6.59 13.89
C PRO A 80 8.98 5.10 14.09
N HIS A 81 8.38 4.50 15.12
CA HIS A 81 8.59 3.11 15.52
C HIS A 81 8.02 2.07 14.54
N LEU A 82 7.24 2.48 13.55
CA LEU A 82 6.65 1.61 12.53
C LEU A 82 7.53 1.47 11.26
N GLN A 83 8.85 1.63 11.39
CA GLN A 83 9.79 1.48 10.27
C GLN A 83 9.68 0.10 9.59
N TYR A 84 9.57 -0.98 10.36
CA TYR A 84 9.44 -2.33 9.81
C TYR A 84 8.17 -2.48 8.97
N LEU A 85 7.03 -1.95 9.45
CA LEU A 85 5.78 -1.91 8.70
C LEU A 85 5.96 -1.18 7.37
N ARG A 86 6.51 0.04 7.40
CA ARG A 86 6.70 0.83 6.17
C ARG A 86 7.59 0.11 5.15
N THR A 87 8.68 -0.46 5.64
CA THR A 87 9.63 -1.21 4.81
C THR A 87 8.95 -2.41 4.17
N MET A 88 8.32 -3.28 4.96
CA MET A 88 7.72 -4.51 4.44
C MET A 88 6.50 -4.24 3.56
N SER A 89 5.62 -3.31 3.96
CA SER A 89 4.48 -2.93 3.13
C SER A 89 4.90 -2.36 1.77
N THR A 90 5.99 -1.59 1.71
CA THR A 90 6.53 -1.07 0.44
C THR A 90 7.03 -2.19 -0.46
N LYS A 91 7.75 -3.17 0.11
CA LYS A 91 8.24 -4.33 -0.65
C LYS A 91 7.08 -5.16 -1.21
N ILE A 92 6.10 -5.48 -0.37
CA ILE A 92 4.90 -6.23 -0.75
C ILE A 92 4.11 -5.47 -1.83
N ALA A 93 3.86 -4.18 -1.65
CA ALA A 93 3.14 -3.37 -2.63
C ALA A 93 3.86 -3.31 -3.99
N SER A 94 5.20 -3.35 -3.99
CA SER A 94 6.01 -3.43 -5.21
C SER A 94 5.81 -4.76 -5.93
N PHE A 95 5.78 -5.88 -5.21
CA PHE A 95 5.43 -7.18 -5.81
C PHE A 95 3.98 -7.24 -6.28
N ILE A 96 3.03 -6.69 -5.52
CA ILE A 96 1.62 -6.61 -5.95
C ILE A 96 1.54 -5.87 -7.29
N THR A 97 2.24 -4.75 -7.44
CA THR A 97 2.23 -3.98 -8.70
C THR A 97 2.86 -4.77 -9.85
N ILE A 98 4.00 -5.44 -9.63
CA ILE A 98 4.63 -6.27 -10.67
C ILE A 98 3.71 -7.43 -11.07
N VAL A 99 3.15 -8.14 -10.09
CA VAL A 99 2.28 -9.28 -10.34
C VAL A 99 1.01 -8.83 -11.06
N ASP A 100 0.41 -7.70 -10.67
CA ASP A 100 -0.70 -7.09 -11.41
C ASP A 100 -0.36 -6.85 -12.89
N ASP A 101 0.82 -6.28 -13.19
CA ASP A 101 1.31 -6.09 -14.56
C ASP A 101 1.56 -7.41 -15.31
N VAL A 102 2.02 -8.45 -14.61
CA VAL A 102 2.17 -9.79 -15.18
C VAL A 102 0.81 -10.35 -15.58
N TYR A 103 -0.23 -10.23 -14.75
CA TYR A 103 -1.55 -10.82 -15.03
C TYR A 103 -2.38 -10.00 -16.03
N ASP A 104 -2.29 -8.66 -15.99
CA ASP A 104 -3.17 -7.80 -16.79
C ASP A 104 -2.56 -7.37 -18.14
N VAL A 105 -1.23 -7.34 -18.26
CA VAL A 105 -0.55 -6.73 -19.43
C VAL A 105 0.35 -7.72 -20.17
N TYR A 106 1.17 -8.49 -19.46
CA TYR A 106 2.30 -9.17 -20.08
C TYR A 106 2.14 -10.68 -20.25
N GLY A 107 1.66 -11.38 -19.22
CA GLY A 107 1.60 -12.83 -19.19
C GLY A 107 0.51 -13.41 -20.09
N THR A 108 0.81 -14.54 -20.72
CA THR A 108 -0.20 -15.34 -21.43
C THR A 108 -0.96 -16.24 -20.46
N LEU A 109 -2.18 -16.66 -20.79
CA LEU A 109 -3.00 -17.51 -19.91
C LEU A 109 -2.25 -18.77 -19.45
N ASP A 110 -1.58 -19.47 -20.36
CA ASP A 110 -0.80 -20.68 -20.05
C ASP A 110 0.35 -20.39 -19.07
N GLU A 111 1.05 -19.27 -19.24
CA GLU A 111 2.12 -18.85 -18.32
C GLU A 111 1.55 -18.45 -16.95
N LEU A 112 0.39 -17.77 -16.92
CA LEU A 112 -0.28 -17.35 -15.69
C LEU A 112 -0.80 -18.53 -14.88
N GLU A 113 -1.30 -19.59 -15.53
CA GLU A 113 -1.68 -20.83 -14.84
C GLU A 113 -0.48 -21.46 -14.14
N LEU A 114 0.67 -21.54 -14.82
CA LEU A 114 1.92 -22.06 -14.25
C LEU A 114 2.43 -21.18 -13.10
N PHE A 115 2.38 -19.85 -13.27
CA PHE A 115 2.79 -18.91 -12.23
C PHE A 115 1.89 -19.02 -10.99
N THR A 116 0.58 -19.08 -11.20
CA THR A 116 -0.40 -19.27 -10.11
C THR A 116 -0.13 -20.56 -9.35
N ASP A 117 0.06 -21.68 -10.04
CA ASP A 117 0.37 -22.97 -9.39
C ASP A 117 1.68 -22.90 -8.58
N ALA A 118 2.70 -22.21 -9.09
CA ALA A 118 3.97 -22.02 -8.38
C ALA A 118 3.81 -21.22 -7.08
N VAL A 119 3.02 -20.13 -7.09
CA VAL A 119 2.75 -19.32 -5.89
C VAL A 119 1.86 -20.04 -4.89
N GLU A 120 0.77 -20.69 -5.36
CA GLU A 120 -0.13 -21.46 -4.49
C GLU A 120 0.62 -22.59 -3.75
N ARG A 121 1.47 -23.32 -4.47
CA ARG A 121 2.28 -24.41 -3.89
C ARG A 121 3.42 -23.89 -3.03
N TRP A 122 3.82 -22.62 -3.22
CA TRP A 122 4.98 -22.00 -2.60
C TRP A 122 6.24 -22.86 -2.78
N ASN A 123 6.44 -23.38 -4.00
CA ASN A 123 7.46 -24.38 -4.30
C ASN A 123 8.49 -23.87 -5.31
N ILE A 124 9.73 -23.64 -4.87
CA ILE A 124 10.84 -23.26 -5.75
C ILE A 124 11.08 -24.29 -6.85
N GLY A 125 10.76 -25.58 -6.64
CA GLY A 125 10.93 -26.59 -7.69
C GLY A 125 10.06 -26.37 -8.93
N ALA A 126 9.03 -25.51 -8.87
CA ALA A 126 8.19 -25.18 -10.01
C ALA A 126 8.78 -24.06 -10.91
N ILE A 127 9.93 -23.48 -10.55
CA ILE A 127 10.52 -22.37 -11.34
C ILE A 127 10.99 -22.82 -12.72
N ASP A 128 11.41 -24.07 -12.88
CA ASP A 128 11.95 -24.57 -14.14
C ASP A 128 10.90 -24.59 -15.26
N SER A 129 9.61 -24.64 -14.89
CA SER A 129 8.47 -24.52 -15.82
C SER A 129 8.09 -23.08 -16.15
N LEU A 130 8.61 -22.08 -15.44
CA LEU A 130 8.25 -20.68 -15.65
C LEU A 130 9.16 -20.01 -16.69
N PRO A 131 8.64 -19.05 -17.47
CA PRO A 131 9.47 -18.13 -18.25
C PRO A 131 10.47 -17.37 -17.37
N ASN A 132 11.59 -16.95 -17.95
CA ASN A 132 12.68 -16.32 -17.18
C ASN A 132 12.24 -15.09 -16.36
N TYR A 133 11.35 -14.24 -16.91
CA TYR A 133 10.86 -13.06 -16.21
C TYR A 133 10.00 -13.41 -14.97
N MET A 134 9.17 -14.46 -15.08
CA MET A 134 8.38 -15.00 -13.97
C MET A 134 9.27 -15.67 -12.92
N GLN A 135 10.34 -16.37 -13.33
CA GLN A 135 11.30 -16.92 -12.38
C GLN A 135 11.96 -15.82 -11.55
N ILE A 136 12.41 -14.74 -12.20
CA ILE A 136 13.02 -13.59 -11.52
C ILE A 136 12.03 -12.98 -10.51
N CYS A 137 10.79 -12.74 -10.93
CA CYS A 137 9.74 -12.21 -10.06
C CYS A 137 9.44 -13.13 -8.87
N PHE A 138 9.22 -14.42 -9.14
CA PHE A 138 8.89 -15.43 -8.14
C PHE A 138 9.99 -15.60 -7.10
N ILE A 139 11.26 -15.73 -7.53
CA ILE A 139 12.39 -15.90 -6.61
C ILE A 139 12.55 -14.66 -5.72
N ALA A 140 12.42 -13.46 -6.29
CA ALA A 140 12.51 -12.22 -5.52
C ALA A 140 11.37 -12.10 -4.48
N LEU A 141 10.14 -12.45 -4.86
CA LEU A 141 8.99 -12.49 -3.96
C LEU A 141 9.21 -13.51 -2.85
N HIS A 142 9.57 -14.74 -3.22
CA HIS A 142 9.78 -15.85 -2.30
C HIS A 142 10.87 -15.54 -1.26
N ASN A 143 12.01 -14.98 -1.69
CA ASN A 143 13.07 -14.56 -0.78
C ASN A 143 12.60 -13.45 0.17
N THR A 144 11.90 -12.44 -0.34
CA THR A 144 11.41 -11.34 0.49
C THR A 144 10.42 -11.83 1.56
N ILE A 145 9.49 -12.70 1.19
CA ILE A 145 8.50 -13.26 2.11
C ILE A 145 9.15 -14.18 3.14
N ASN A 146 10.14 -14.98 2.74
CA ASN A 146 10.86 -15.83 3.69
C ASN A 146 11.75 -15.05 4.64
N ASP A 147 12.36 -13.96 4.20
CA ASP A 147 13.09 -13.04 5.10
C ASP A 147 12.15 -12.48 6.17
N MET A 148 10.95 -12.04 5.77
CA MET A 148 9.92 -11.59 6.71
C MET A 148 9.47 -12.70 7.67
N ALA A 149 9.30 -13.92 7.15
CA ALA A 149 8.91 -15.05 7.96
C ALA A 149 10.00 -15.43 8.97
N PHE A 150 11.26 -15.35 8.55
CA PHE A 150 12.41 -15.55 9.42
C PHE A 150 12.43 -14.50 10.54
N ASP A 151 12.24 -13.23 10.22
CA ASP A 151 12.16 -12.16 11.23
C ASP A 151 11.01 -12.39 12.23
N ALA A 152 9.83 -12.78 11.75
CA ALA A 152 8.69 -13.11 12.61
C ALA A 152 8.96 -14.32 13.54
N ILE A 153 9.64 -15.36 13.04
CA ILE A 153 10.03 -16.51 13.86
C ILE A 153 11.11 -16.11 14.87
N LYS A 154 12.12 -15.35 14.43
CA LYS A 154 13.25 -14.93 15.25
C LYS A 154 12.82 -14.01 16.39
N ASP A 155 11.98 -13.02 16.10
CA ASP A 155 11.64 -11.95 17.06
C ASP A 155 10.37 -12.25 17.86
N HIS A 156 9.47 -13.09 17.31
CA HIS A 156 8.16 -13.37 17.91
C HIS A 156 7.82 -14.86 18.05
N GLY A 157 8.64 -15.77 17.51
CA GLY A 157 8.38 -17.21 17.58
C GLY A 157 7.21 -17.67 16.71
N VAL A 158 6.74 -16.85 15.77
CA VAL A 158 5.52 -17.11 14.97
C VAL A 158 5.89 -17.42 13.53
N ASN A 159 5.49 -18.59 13.04
CA ASN A 159 5.61 -18.93 11.63
C ASN A 159 4.46 -18.29 10.84
N VAL A 160 4.76 -17.24 10.08
CA VAL A 160 3.76 -16.49 9.30
C VAL A 160 3.53 -17.04 7.88
N ILE A 161 4.37 -17.95 7.37
CA ILE A 161 4.26 -18.51 6.00
C ILE A 161 2.86 -19.07 5.71
N PRO A 162 2.23 -19.87 6.61
CA PRO A 162 0.90 -20.42 6.33
C PRO A 162 -0.19 -19.35 6.15
N TYR A 163 -0.04 -18.19 6.80
CA TYR A 163 -0.98 -17.08 6.67
C TYR A 163 -0.75 -16.30 5.37
N LEU A 164 0.51 -16.10 4.99
CA LEU A 164 0.88 -15.44 3.74
C LEU A 164 0.46 -16.26 2.51
N ARG A 165 0.52 -17.60 2.59
CA ARG A 165 0.03 -18.50 1.52
C ARG A 165 -1.49 -18.50 1.35
N LYS A 166 -2.25 -18.25 2.42
CA LYS A 166 -3.74 -18.28 2.38
C LYS A 166 -4.36 -17.01 1.79
N MET A 167 -3.60 -15.93 1.61
CA MET A 167 -4.12 -14.69 1.03
C MET A 167 -4.53 -14.81 -0.44
N GLU A 168 -4.23 -15.93 -1.10
CA GLU A 168 -4.57 -16.20 -2.51
C GLU A 168 -5.89 -16.99 -2.72
N GLU A 169 -6.58 -17.48 -1.68
CA GLU A 169 -7.85 -18.21 -1.86
C GLU A 169 -9.03 -17.34 -2.35
N ALA A 170 -8.80 -16.05 -2.65
CA ALA A 170 -9.74 -15.21 -3.37
C ALA A 170 -9.71 -15.50 -4.89
N LYS A 171 -10.20 -16.68 -5.26
CA LYS A 171 -10.44 -17.07 -6.66
C LYS A 171 -11.47 -16.15 -7.33
N ARG A 172 -11.07 -15.43 -8.38
CA ARG A 172 -11.41 -15.71 -9.80
C ARG A 172 -11.12 -14.48 -10.65
N GLY A 173 -10.38 -14.71 -11.73
CA GLY A 173 -10.16 -13.76 -12.80
C GLY A 173 -11.48 -13.29 -13.39
N GLU A 174 -11.76 -12.03 -13.14
CA GLU A 174 -12.30 -11.07 -14.09
C GLU A 174 -12.04 -9.70 -13.45
N VAL A 175 -11.16 -8.89 -14.05
CA VAL A 175 -10.96 -7.47 -13.67
C VAL A 175 -12.17 -6.69 -14.19
N ALA A 176 -13.35 -7.06 -13.70
CA ALA A 176 -14.57 -6.37 -14.01
C ALA A 176 -14.61 -5.13 -13.10
N LYS A 177 -14.23 -3.98 -13.68
CA LYS A 177 -14.26 -2.70 -12.97
C LYS A 177 -15.67 -2.46 -12.46
N SER A 178 -15.84 -2.24 -11.16
CA SER A 178 -17.16 -2.23 -10.50
C SER A 178 -18.16 -1.26 -11.14
N ILE A 179 -17.68 -0.16 -11.73
CA ILE A 179 -18.49 0.78 -12.53
C ILE A 179 -19.06 0.08 -13.78
N GLN A 180 -18.21 -0.61 -14.54
CA GLN A 180 -18.61 -1.29 -15.77
C GLN A 180 -19.54 -2.47 -15.47
N CYS A 181 -19.28 -3.24 -14.41
CA CYS A 181 -20.20 -4.28 -13.94
C CYS A 181 -21.59 -3.70 -13.69
N TYR A 182 -21.65 -2.67 -12.86
CA TYR A 182 -22.92 -2.05 -12.48
C TYR A 182 -23.67 -1.51 -13.71
N MET A 183 -22.97 -0.84 -14.63
CA MET A 183 -23.56 -0.35 -15.88
C MET A 183 -24.10 -1.50 -16.74
N ASN A 184 -23.34 -2.59 -16.90
CA ASN A 184 -23.74 -3.74 -17.70
C ASN A 184 -24.94 -4.49 -17.07
N ASP A 185 -24.93 -4.65 -15.74
CA ASP A 185 -25.94 -5.42 -15.00
C ASP A 185 -27.27 -4.67 -14.89
N THR A 186 -27.24 -3.33 -14.81
CA THR A 186 -28.42 -2.51 -14.55
C THR A 186 -28.87 -1.65 -15.73
N GLY A 187 -28.03 -1.50 -16.76
CA GLY A 187 -28.24 -0.55 -17.85
C GLY A 187 -28.05 0.92 -17.43
N ALA A 188 -27.56 1.18 -16.22
CA ALA A 188 -27.38 2.52 -15.69
C ALA A 188 -26.26 3.31 -16.39
N SER A 189 -26.33 4.62 -16.31
CA SER A 189 -25.25 5.51 -16.76
C SER A 189 -24.02 5.39 -15.87
N GLU A 190 -22.84 5.79 -16.39
CA GLU A 190 -21.61 5.86 -15.60
C GLU A 190 -21.77 6.78 -14.37
N GLN A 191 -22.53 7.86 -14.49
CA GLN A 191 -22.79 8.78 -13.38
C GLN A 191 -23.58 8.11 -12.25
N GLU A 192 -24.57 7.29 -12.59
CA GLU A 192 -25.37 6.53 -11.62
C GLU A 192 -24.54 5.42 -10.99
N ALA A 193 -23.74 4.70 -11.77
CA ALA A 193 -22.79 3.70 -11.27
C ALA A 193 -21.79 4.30 -10.27
N ARG A 194 -21.21 5.48 -10.61
CA ARG A 194 -20.31 6.21 -9.71
C ARG A 194 -21.02 6.68 -8.43
N ARG A 195 -22.29 7.09 -8.51
CA ARG A 195 -23.07 7.47 -7.33
C ARG A 195 -23.31 6.27 -6.43
N TYR A 196 -23.75 5.16 -7.00
CA TYR A 196 -23.96 3.90 -6.29
C TYR A 196 -22.69 3.45 -5.54
N LEU A 197 -21.53 3.45 -6.21
CA LEU A 197 -20.27 3.07 -5.57
C LEU A 197 -19.84 4.04 -4.46
N LYS A 198 -20.12 5.35 -4.61
CA LYS A 198 -19.87 6.33 -3.53
C LYS A 198 -20.73 6.03 -2.30
N ASP A 199 -22.01 5.73 -2.50
CA ASP A 199 -22.91 5.37 -1.41
C ASP A 199 -22.47 4.05 -0.76
N PHE A 200 -22.07 3.05 -1.56
CA PHE A 200 -21.53 1.79 -1.07
C PHE A 200 -20.26 1.98 -0.22
N ILE A 201 -19.34 2.85 -0.66
CA ILE A 201 -18.14 3.20 0.11
C ILE A 201 -18.54 3.89 1.42
N MET A 202 -19.51 4.80 1.40
CA MET A 202 -20.00 5.50 2.59
C MET A 202 -20.60 4.53 3.62
N GLU A 203 -21.42 3.57 3.18
CA GLU A 203 -21.98 2.54 4.05
C GLU A 203 -20.89 1.61 4.59
N SER A 204 -19.88 1.28 3.78
CA SER A 204 -18.73 0.48 4.21
C SER A 204 -17.91 1.22 5.28
N TRP A 205 -17.77 2.54 5.17
CA TRP A 205 -17.14 3.39 6.20
C TRP A 205 -17.89 3.39 7.53
N LYS A 206 -19.23 3.42 7.49
CA LYS A 206 -20.05 3.34 8.72
C LYS A 206 -19.78 2.03 9.46
N LYS A 207 -19.82 0.90 8.75
CA LYS A 207 -19.52 -0.42 9.31
C LYS A 207 -18.10 -0.49 9.87
N LEU A 208 -17.11 0.01 9.12
CA LEU A 208 -15.72 0.06 9.59
C LEU A 208 -15.59 0.85 10.89
N ASN A 209 -16.26 2.00 11.00
CA ASN A 209 -16.22 2.81 12.21
C ASN A 209 -16.87 2.11 13.42
N GLU A 210 -17.98 1.42 13.22
CA GLU A 210 -18.64 0.62 14.27
C GLU A 210 -17.75 -0.54 14.75
N GLU A 211 -17.10 -1.23 13.82
CA GLU A 211 -16.14 -2.32 14.12
C GLU A 211 -14.91 -1.78 14.85
N VAL A 212 -14.34 -0.65 14.41
CA VAL A 212 -13.21 0.01 15.09
C VAL A 212 -13.58 0.39 16.52
N GLN A 213 -14.79 0.92 16.76
CA GLN A 213 -15.25 1.21 18.12
C GLN A 213 -15.37 -0.05 18.97
N THR A 214 -15.93 -1.12 18.40
CA THR A 214 -16.11 -2.41 19.08
C THR A 214 -14.77 -3.04 19.43
N LEU A 215 -13.84 -3.10 18.47
CA LEU A 215 -12.50 -3.68 18.63
C LEU A 215 -11.62 -2.87 19.56
N ASN A 216 -11.76 -1.54 19.61
CA ASN A 216 -11.01 -0.70 20.56
C ASN A 216 -11.34 -1.01 22.03
N ASN A 217 -12.53 -1.56 22.29
CA ASN A 217 -12.97 -2.00 23.61
C ASN A 217 -12.68 -3.49 23.86
N SER A 218 -12.07 -4.19 22.90
CA SER A 218 -11.79 -5.63 22.93
C SER A 218 -10.28 -5.90 23.06
N PRO A 219 -9.86 -6.98 23.74
CA PRO A 219 -8.46 -7.39 23.78
C PRO A 219 -8.01 -8.19 22.54
N LEU A 220 -8.91 -8.45 21.57
CA LEU A 220 -8.63 -9.33 20.43
C LEU A 220 -7.53 -8.81 19.51
N LEU A 221 -7.48 -7.49 19.29
CA LEU A 221 -6.51 -6.85 18.40
C LEU A 221 -5.84 -5.68 19.12
N SER A 222 -4.58 -5.43 18.79
CA SER A 222 -3.88 -4.27 19.34
C SER A 222 -4.44 -2.97 18.74
N LYS A 223 -4.45 -1.89 19.53
CA LYS A 223 -4.87 -0.56 19.05
C LYS A 223 -4.05 -0.10 17.85
N SER A 224 -2.75 -0.43 17.84
CA SER A 224 -1.87 -0.15 16.70
C SER A 224 -2.34 -0.85 15.43
N PHE A 225 -2.71 -2.13 15.51
CA PHE A 225 -3.23 -2.87 14.35
C PHE A 225 -4.57 -2.29 13.85
N ILE A 226 -5.48 -1.96 14.77
CA ILE A 226 -6.78 -1.35 14.42
C ILE A 226 -6.56 0.00 13.71
N GLU A 227 -5.66 0.84 14.21
CA GLU A 227 -5.36 2.13 13.57
C GLU A 227 -4.70 1.96 12.19
N ILE A 228 -3.78 0.98 12.04
CA ILE A 228 -3.19 0.65 10.74
C ILE A 228 -4.28 0.22 9.75
N ALA A 229 -5.20 -0.66 10.14
CA ALA A 229 -6.30 -1.10 9.28
C ALA A 229 -7.22 0.05 8.87
N LEU A 230 -7.55 0.95 9.79
CA LEU A 230 -8.30 2.17 9.49
C LEU A 230 -7.52 3.10 8.54
N ASN A 231 -6.22 3.22 8.75
CA ASN A 231 -5.35 4.04 7.93
C ASN A 231 -5.21 3.49 6.51
N VAL A 232 -5.25 2.17 6.28
CA VAL A 232 -5.35 1.57 4.94
C VAL A 232 -6.56 2.14 4.18
N ALA A 233 -7.73 2.19 4.81
CA ALA A 233 -8.92 2.77 4.18
C ALA A 233 -8.76 4.29 3.90
N ARG A 234 -8.14 5.02 4.83
CA ARG A 234 -7.88 6.47 4.66
C ARG A 234 -6.89 6.76 3.53
N ILE A 235 -5.80 5.99 3.42
CA ILE A 235 -4.82 6.18 2.35
C ILE A 235 -5.39 5.75 1.00
N SER A 236 -6.19 4.68 0.92
CA SER A 236 -6.94 4.32 -0.29
C SER A 236 -7.81 5.46 -0.77
N HIS A 237 -8.60 6.07 0.13
CA HIS A 237 -9.39 7.22 -0.24
C HIS A 237 -8.49 8.37 -0.69
N THR A 238 -7.41 8.67 0.05
CA THR A 238 -6.47 9.75 -0.31
C THR A 238 -5.90 9.57 -1.73
N VAL A 239 -5.44 8.36 -2.08
CA VAL A 239 -4.82 8.06 -3.39
C VAL A 239 -5.84 8.06 -4.53
N TYR A 240 -7.05 7.56 -4.30
CA TYR A 240 -8.04 7.35 -5.38
C TYR A 240 -9.19 8.37 -5.43
N GLN A 241 -9.19 9.39 -4.56
CA GLN A 241 -10.31 10.36 -4.44
C GLN A 241 -10.59 11.13 -5.74
N HIS A 242 -9.53 11.51 -6.46
CA HIS A 242 -9.64 12.39 -7.62
C HIS A 242 -9.35 11.66 -8.93
N ARG A 243 -8.34 10.79 -8.94
CA ARG A 243 -7.91 9.98 -10.09
C ARG A 243 -7.21 8.70 -9.61
N ASP A 244 -6.74 7.91 -10.55
CA ASP A 244 -5.82 6.81 -10.27
C ASP A 244 -4.44 7.35 -9.88
N GLY A 245 -4.26 7.71 -8.61
CA GLY A 245 -2.99 8.21 -8.06
C GLY A 245 -1.91 7.15 -7.87
N HIS A 246 -2.16 5.89 -8.27
CA HIS A 246 -1.17 4.81 -8.22
C HIS A 246 -0.61 4.49 -9.61
N THR A 247 -1.50 4.30 -10.60
CA THR A 247 -1.11 3.98 -11.98
C THR A 247 -0.73 5.22 -12.77
N VAL A 248 -1.32 6.38 -12.48
CA VAL A 248 -1.06 7.63 -13.20
C VAL A 248 -0.34 8.61 -12.27
N GLU A 249 0.83 9.08 -12.68
CA GLU A 249 1.49 10.18 -11.99
C GLU A 249 0.72 11.48 -12.26
N ASP A 250 -0.17 11.85 -11.34
CA ASP A 250 -0.83 13.13 -11.39
C ASP A 250 -0.11 14.21 -10.55
N HIS A 251 -0.39 15.47 -10.88
CA HIS A 251 0.24 16.61 -10.21
C HIS A 251 -0.03 16.62 -8.70
N GLU A 252 -1.22 16.19 -8.28
CA GLU A 252 -1.62 16.19 -6.88
C GLU A 252 -0.84 15.16 -6.06
N THR A 253 -0.70 13.94 -6.56
CA THR A 253 0.11 12.90 -5.91
C THR A 253 1.56 13.34 -5.82
N LYS A 254 2.09 13.94 -6.88
CA LYS A 254 3.46 14.50 -6.89
C LYS A 254 3.63 15.59 -5.84
N ASP A 255 2.69 16.52 -5.73
CA ASP A 255 2.75 17.60 -4.72
C ASP A 255 2.67 17.07 -3.29
N ARG A 256 1.84 16.04 -3.05
CA ARG A 256 1.76 15.35 -1.75
C ARG A 256 3.07 14.65 -1.40
N VAL A 257 3.68 13.93 -2.35
CA VAL A 257 4.99 13.28 -2.17
C VAL A 257 6.07 14.32 -1.87
N LEU A 258 6.13 15.42 -2.63
CA LEU A 258 7.08 16.51 -2.38
C LEU A 258 6.88 17.15 -1.00
N SER A 259 5.63 17.37 -0.61
CA SER A 259 5.28 17.96 0.69
C SER A 259 5.66 17.06 1.88
N LEU A 260 5.44 15.75 1.76
CA LEU A 260 5.73 14.81 2.83
C LEU A 260 7.21 14.49 2.96
N PHE A 261 7.92 14.30 1.84
CA PHE A 261 9.24 13.69 1.87
C PHE A 261 10.39 14.63 1.50
N ILE A 262 10.11 15.80 0.93
CA ILE A 262 11.17 16.67 0.40
C ILE A 262 11.12 18.07 1.04
N LYS A 263 9.95 18.69 1.12
CA LYS A 263 9.78 20.06 1.62
C LYS A 263 9.61 20.05 3.14
N PRO A 264 10.49 20.67 3.94
CA PRO A 264 10.30 20.81 5.38
C PRO A 264 9.14 21.76 5.72
N ALA A 265 8.62 21.66 6.94
CA ALA A 265 7.54 22.50 7.50
C ALA A 265 8.05 23.81 8.12
#